data_AF-A0A261KR58-F1
#
_entry.id   AF-A0A261KR58-F1
#
_cell.length_a   1.000
_cell.length_b   1.000
_cell.length_c   1.000
_cell.angle_alpha   90.00
_cell.angle_beta   90.00
_cell.angle_gamma   90.00
#
_symmetry.space_group_name_H-M   'P 1'
#
loop_
_entity.id
_entity.type
_entity.pdbx_description
1 polymer ?
#
loop_
_entity_poly.entity_id
_entity_poly.type
_entity_poly.pdbx_seq_one_letter_code
_entity_poly.pdbx_strand_id
1 'polypeptide(L)'
;MPGNWYNTLEYQCQANINIYDSDKCDSLATQAASGRYLQIIQSQEKSAAVMVKFIEEEYPGWLVNTNFDKIQSAPTVFPPHISFYQFASAFTKKT
;
A
#
# COMPACT_ATOMS: atom_id res chain seq x y z
N MET A 1 -17.64 -4.96 18.96
CA MET A 1 -16.46 -4.09 18.90
C MET A 1 -16.30 -3.66 17.45
N PRO A 2 -16.31 -2.37 17.12
CA PRO A 2 -16.16 -1.96 15.72
C PRO A 2 -14.70 -2.12 15.31
N GLY A 3 -14.47 -2.87 14.24
CA GLY A 3 -13.13 -3.11 13.70
C GLY A 3 -12.52 -1.81 13.19
N ASN A 4 -11.25 -1.59 13.52
CA ASN A 4 -10.43 -0.53 12.95
C ASN A 4 -10.34 -0.74 11.43
N TRP A 5 -11.18 -0.05 10.67
CA TRP A 5 -10.96 0.17 9.25
C TRP A 5 -9.76 1.12 9.17
N TYR A 6 -8.56 0.60 8.97
CA TYR A 6 -7.43 1.46 8.66
C TYR A 6 -7.73 2.11 7.31
N ASN A 7 -7.95 3.42 7.32
CA ASN A 7 -8.00 4.24 6.13
C ASN A 7 -6.57 4.31 5.56
N THR A 8 -6.12 3.21 4.96
CA THR A 8 -4.75 3.09 4.46
C THR A 8 -4.67 3.97 3.23
N LEU A 9 -4.02 5.13 3.37
CA LEU A 9 -3.81 6.06 2.28
C LEU A 9 -2.87 5.40 1.27
N GLU A 10 -3.39 5.22 0.06
CA GLU A 10 -2.68 4.65 -1.08
C GLU A 10 -2.14 5.78 -1.95
N TYR A 11 -0.99 5.54 -2.56
CA TYR A 11 -0.32 6.49 -3.43
C TYR A 11 0.08 5.79 -4.72
N GLN A 12 -0.14 6.48 -5.84
CA GLN A 12 0.33 6.02 -7.14
C GLN A 12 1.60 6.79 -7.53
N CYS A 13 2.62 6.06 -7.93
CA CYS A 13 3.85 6.61 -8.51
C CYS A 13 3.54 7.33 -9.83
N GLN A 14 3.91 8.59 -9.94
CA GLN A 14 3.79 9.41 -11.16
C GLN A 14 5.08 9.38 -12.00
N ALA A 15 6.15 8.80 -11.46
CA ALA A 15 7.43 8.61 -12.13
C ALA A 15 8.12 7.34 -11.61
N ASN A 16 9.24 6.97 -12.21
CA ASN A 16 10.10 5.93 -11.65
C ASN A 16 10.77 6.47 -10.37
N ILE A 17 10.59 5.74 -9.27
CA ILE A 17 11.01 6.15 -7.93
C ILE A 17 11.91 5.08 -7.33
N ASN A 18 13.04 5.50 -6.75
CA ASN A 18 13.93 4.60 -6.02
C ASN A 18 13.34 4.24 -4.66
N ILE A 19 13.45 2.95 -4.31
CA ILE A 19 13.11 2.40 -3.00
C ILE A 19 14.38 1.80 -2.39
N TYR A 20 14.66 2.18 -1.15
CA TYR A 20 15.91 1.86 -0.46
C TYR A 20 15.72 0.78 0.60
N ASP A 21 16.81 0.11 0.98
CA ASP A 21 16.82 -0.94 2.01
C ASP A 21 16.74 -0.40 3.45
N SER A 22 17.06 0.88 3.63
CA SER A 22 17.17 1.55 4.93
C SER A 22 16.73 3.02 4.86
N ASP A 23 16.41 3.58 6.03
CA ASP A 23 16.00 4.99 6.22
C ASP A 23 17.08 6.00 5.82
N LYS A 24 18.33 5.57 5.73
CA LYS A 24 19.47 6.38 5.26
C LYS A 24 19.45 6.63 3.77
N CYS A 25 18.77 5.78 2.99
CA CYS A 25 18.70 5.88 1.53
C CYS A 25 20.06 5.80 0.82
N ASP A 26 21.00 5.03 1.38
CA ASP A 26 22.37 4.86 0.84
C ASP A 26 22.48 3.68 -0.15
N SER A 27 21.57 2.71 -0.06
CA SER A 27 21.60 1.46 -0.83
C SER A 27 20.24 1.18 -1.46
N LEU A 28 20.23 1.04 -2.78
CA LEU A 28 19.02 0.83 -3.58
C LEU A 28 18.54 -0.61 -3.41
N ALA A 29 17.32 -0.80 -2.90
CA ALA A 29 16.69 -2.11 -2.85
C ALA A 29 16.01 -2.45 -4.18
N THR A 30 15.19 -1.53 -4.70
CA THR A 30 14.45 -1.70 -5.96
C THR A 30 14.00 -0.35 -6.53
N GLN A 31 13.35 -0.38 -7.70
CA GLN A 31 12.71 0.78 -8.29
C GLN A 31 11.22 0.52 -8.53
N ALA A 32 10.39 1.44 -8.05
CA ALA A 32 8.98 1.49 -8.37
C ALA A 32 8.81 2.16 -9.74
N ALA A 33 8.26 1.45 -10.73
CA ALA A 33 7.89 2.06 -12.00
C ALA A 33 6.72 3.04 -11.82
N SER A 34 6.61 4.01 -12.73
CA SER A 34 5.42 4.86 -12.84
C SER A 34 4.14 4.00 -12.96
N GLY A 35 3.08 4.41 -12.27
CA GLY A 35 1.79 3.71 -12.23
C GLY A 35 1.65 2.68 -11.11
N ARG A 36 2.75 2.26 -10.46
CA ARG A 36 2.70 1.33 -9.31
C ARG A 36 2.07 1.99 -8.09
N TYR A 37 1.47 1.17 -7.22
CA TYR A 37 0.84 1.62 -5.99
C TYR A 37 1.66 1.29 -4.75
N LEU A 38 1.71 2.26 -3.84
CA LEU A 38 2.45 2.22 -2.58
C LEU A 38 1.51 2.60 -1.43
N GLN A 39 1.80 2.05 -0.25
CA GLN A 39 1.19 2.49 1.01
C GLN A 39 2.30 2.94 1.97
N ILE A 40 2.10 4.07 2.64
CA ILE A 40 2.99 4.51 3.73
C ILE A 40 2.61 3.72 4.98
N ILE A 41 3.56 2.94 5.51
CA ILE A 41 3.33 2.08 6.68
C ILE A 41 4.03 2.58 7.93
N GLN A 42 5.09 3.38 7.78
CA GLN A 42 5.76 4.03 8.91
C GLN A 42 6.32 5.39 8.50
N SER A 43 6.05 6.41 9.30
CA SER A 43 6.69 7.71 9.20
C SER A 43 7.26 8.11 10.56
N GLN A 44 8.37 8.84 10.56
CA GLN A 44 8.93 9.46 11.76
C GLN A 44 9.16 10.93 11.46
N GLU A 45 8.75 11.82 12.37
CA GLU A 45 8.76 13.29 12.15
C GLU A 45 10.13 13.86 11.77
N LYS A 46 11.22 13.19 12.17
CA LYS A 46 12.60 13.63 11.92
C LYS A 46 13.35 12.78 10.88
N SER A 47 12.67 11.82 10.26
CA SER A 47 13.30 10.98 9.24
C SER A 47 13.24 11.65 7.87
N ALA A 48 14.33 11.54 7.12
CA ALA A 48 14.39 11.96 5.72
C ALA A 48 13.68 10.98 4.77
N ALA A 49 13.24 9.83 5.27
CA ALA A 49 12.54 8.81 4.53
C ALA A 49 11.37 8.21 5.33
N VAL A 50 10.37 7.71 4.60
CA VAL A 50 9.24 6.96 5.15
C VAL A 50 9.30 5.52 4.68
N MET A 51 8.84 4.59 5.52
CA MET A 51 8.69 3.21 5.10
C MET A 51 7.39 3.06 4.31
N VAL A 52 7.51 2.48 3.13
CA VAL A 52 6.41 2.16 2.24
C VAL A 52 6.36 0.67 1.99
N LYS A 53 5.22 0.16 1.54
CA LYS A 53 5.10 -1.17 0.94
C LYS A 53 4.40 -1.10 -0.41
N PHE A 54 4.79 -1.99 -1.32
CA PHE A 54 4.04 -2.21 -2.55
C PHE A 54 2.74 -2.96 -2.25
N ILE A 55 1.63 -2.56 -2.88
CA ILE A 55 0.34 -3.20 -2.66
C ILE A 55 0.32 -4.61 -3.25
N GLU A 56 0.97 -4.84 -4.40
CA GLU A 56 0.84 -6.10 -5.13
C GLU A 56 1.63 -7.25 -4.51
N GLU A 57 2.74 -6.94 -3.83
CA GLU A 57 3.73 -7.92 -3.36
C GLU A 57 4.05 -7.80 -1.86
N GLU A 58 3.42 -6.85 -1.16
CA GLU A 58 3.67 -6.53 0.26
C GLU A 58 5.14 -6.31 0.62
N TYR A 59 5.99 -6.03 -0.38
CA TYR A 59 7.42 -5.84 -0.19
C TYR A 59 7.70 -4.45 0.41
N PRO A 60 8.33 -4.35 1.59
CA PRO A 60 8.61 -3.08 2.25
C PRO A 60 9.90 -2.45 1.72
N GLY A 61 9.99 -1.13 1.83
CA GLY A 61 11.21 -0.38 1.58
C GLY A 61 11.09 1.08 1.97
N TRP A 62 12.15 1.85 1.77
CA TRP A 62 12.22 3.24 2.20
C TRP A 62 12.10 4.20 1.02
N LEU A 63 11.22 5.18 1.15
CA LEU A 63 10.99 6.25 0.20
C LEU A 63 11.50 7.56 0.78
N VAL A 64 12.43 8.22 0.10
CA VAL A 64 12.94 9.54 0.49
C VAL A 64 11.85 10.61 0.38
N ASN A 65 11.80 11.53 1.35
CA ASN A 65 10.76 12.57 1.42
C ASN A 65 10.77 13.53 0.23
N THR A 66 11.92 13.68 -0.44
CA THR A 66 12.05 14.53 -1.63
C THR A 66 11.36 13.96 -2.87
N ASN A 67 10.87 12.72 -2.83
CA ASN A 67 10.10 12.10 -3.91
C ASN A 67 8.57 12.18 -3.69
N PHE A 68 8.09 12.91 -2.68
CA PHE A 68 6.65 13.07 -2.44
C PHE A 68 5.94 13.84 -3.57
N ASP A 69 6.67 14.66 -4.33
CA ASP A 69 6.20 15.33 -5.55
C ASP A 69 5.96 14.35 -6.72
N LYS A 70 6.52 13.14 -6.64
CA LYS A 70 6.39 12.07 -7.65
C LYS A 70 5.33 11.04 -7.28
N ILE A 71 4.60 11.23 -6.19
CA ILE A 71 3.48 10.37 -5.82
C ILE A 71 2.21 11.21 -5.71
N GLN A 72 1.08 10.57 -6.02
CA GLN A 72 -0.23 11.20 -5.87
C GLN A 72 -1.11 10.27 -5.04
N SER A 73 -1.89 10.84 -4.12
CA SER A 73 -2.90 10.06 -3.40
C SER A 73 -3.83 9.38 -4.42
N ALA A 74 -3.85 8.06 -4.37
CA ALA A 74 -4.77 7.27 -5.16
C ALA A 74 -6.16 7.37 -4.50
N PRO A 75 -7.24 7.55 -5.29
CA PRO A 75 -8.58 7.37 -4.74
C PRO A 75 -8.67 5.93 -4.24
N THR A 76 -8.93 5.76 -2.94
CA THR A 76 -9.23 4.45 -2.37
C THR A 76 -10.41 3.89 -3.15
N VAL A 77 -10.16 2.96 -4.06
CA VAL A 77 -11.24 2.16 -4.63
C VAL A 77 -11.72 1.36 -3.45
N PHE A 78 -12.78 1.81 -2.79
CA PHE A 78 -13.58 0.94 -1.95
C PHE A 78 -14.15 -0.10 -2.91
N PRO A 79 -13.71 -1.38 -2.93
CA PRO A 79 -14.65 -2.38 -3.38
C PRO A 79 -15.79 -2.32 -2.35
N PRO A 80 -17.07 -2.21 -2.77
CA PRO A 80 -18.13 -2.59 -1.85
C PRO A 80 -17.78 -4.00 -1.39
N HIS A 81 -17.63 -4.17 -0.09
CA HIS A 81 -17.40 -5.44 0.56
C HIS A 81 -18.60 -6.35 0.24
N ILE A 82 -18.60 -6.97 -0.94
CA ILE A 82 -19.46 -8.11 -1.23
C ILE A 82 -18.78 -9.27 -0.54
N SER A 83 -19.16 -9.47 0.73
CA SER A 83 -18.85 -10.67 1.47
C SER A 83 -19.41 -11.85 0.68
N PHE A 84 -18.54 -12.65 0.05
CA PHE A 84 -18.93 -13.90 -0.61
C PHE A 84 -19.27 -15.02 0.39
N TYR A 85 -19.39 -14.72 1.69
CA TYR A 85 -19.89 -15.65 2.69
C TYR A 85 -21.43 -15.60 2.82
N GLN A 86 -22.17 -15.82 1.72
CA GLN A 86 -23.59 -16.16 1.84
C GLN A 86 -24.20 -16.96 0.68
N PHE A 87 -23.43 -17.80 -0.01
CA PHE A 87 -23.99 -18.84 -0.91
C PHE A 87 -23.50 -20.25 -0.59
N ALA A 88 -23.47 -20.62 0.69
CA ALA A 88 -23.41 -22.01 1.10
C ALA A 88 -24.42 -22.29 2.22
N SER A 89 -25.70 -22.06 1.93
CA SER A 89 -26.81 -22.62 2.73
C SER A 89 -28.04 -22.82 1.84
N ALA A 90 -27.85 -23.54 0.74
CA ALA A 90 -28.97 -24.04 -0.04
C ALA A 90 -28.65 -25.39 -0.67
N PHE A 91 -27.99 -26.30 0.04
CA PHE A 91 -28.04 -27.73 -0.31
C PHE A 91 -27.81 -28.59 0.94
N THR A 92 -28.88 -28.80 1.70
CA THR A 92 -28.98 -29.94 2.61
C THR A 92 -30.27 -30.70 2.31
N LYS A 93 -30.06 -31.80 1.59
CA LYS A 93 -30.79 -33.07 1.53
C LYS A 93 -32.28 -33.10 1.17
N LYS A 94 -32.49 -33.67 -0.01
CA LYS A 94 -33.59 -34.53 -0.47
C LYS A 94 -33.89 -35.66 0.54
N THR A 95 -35.13 -35.77 0.98
CA THR A 95 -35.95 -37.01 1.10
C THR A 95 -37.41 -36.61 1.20
#